data_AF-A0AAN8ZTB9-F1
#
_entry.id   AF-A0AAN8ZTB9-F1
#
_cell.length_a   1.000
_cell.length_b   1.000
_cell.length_c   1.000
_cell.angle_alpha   90.00
_cell.angle_beta   90.00
_cell.angle_gamma   90.00
#
_symmetry.space_group_name_H-M   'P 1'
#
loop_
_entity.id
_entity.type
_entity.pdbx_description
1 polymer ?
#
loop_
_entity_poly.entity_id
_entity_poly.type
_entity_poly.pdbx_seq_one_letter_code
_entity_poly.pdbx_strand_id
1 'polypeptide(L)'
;GDVSVCPDGLLHFGDSVIIHAPVVQPRKGCPKSSFPCTLAATPPRHDLYKNIYLDSPITACPHYHQPVVKNVFTITPRSSNFEEGSILCYGDSFDLVHVAVNGEQLYVTSPVGSALHSARESRRQEVLLKKSSSAHSAWRLQPYDPTLRLPFDGQPVEVGSRIQLVQSMTNQPVVVEEEFTTNTIFGQEQEVSVGVVNRATTRAASILAFLTWTRRTPEKKEEETEEILEEDVVQKEREIQEKIVEEIEEKKREEETREEENVEGIRLVLDNSDESPSDEKLNHEDNGNNDHDGEAE
;
A
#
# COMPACT_ATOMS: atom_id res chain seq x y z
N GLY A 1 6.04 14.19 13.96
CA GLY A 1 6.28 13.05 14.85
C GLY A 1 7.22 12.20 14.08
N ASP A 2 8.38 11.92 14.63
CA ASP A 2 9.48 11.35 13.85
C ASP A 2 9.68 9.91 14.31
N VAL A 3 9.90 8.99 13.36
CA VAL A 3 10.30 7.62 13.71
C VAL A 3 11.82 7.52 13.73
N SER A 4 12.30 6.61 14.56
CA SER A 4 13.72 6.26 14.69
C SER A 4 14.28 5.70 13.39
N VAL A 5 15.61 5.73 13.28
CA VAL A 5 16.33 5.05 12.19
C VAL A 5 16.97 3.78 12.74
N CYS A 6 16.60 2.60 12.21
CA CYS A 6 17.23 1.33 12.58
C CYS A 6 18.27 0.96 11.51
N PRO A 7 19.59 1.11 11.78
CA PRO A 7 20.62 0.90 10.77
C PRO A 7 20.89 -0.58 10.45
N ASP A 8 20.54 -1.48 11.35
CA ASP A 8 20.74 -2.93 11.25
C ASP A 8 19.45 -3.69 10.86
N GLY A 9 18.34 -2.96 10.66
CA GLY A 9 17.04 -3.56 10.35
C GLY A 9 16.34 -4.25 11.52
N LEU A 10 16.83 -4.08 12.75
CA LEU A 10 16.24 -4.66 13.97
C LEU A 10 15.54 -3.60 14.81
N LEU A 11 14.51 -4.01 15.55
CA LEU A 11 13.85 -3.17 16.54
C LEU A 11 14.68 -3.11 17.82
N HIS A 12 14.75 -1.92 18.41
CA HIS A 12 15.42 -1.65 19.67
C HIS A 12 14.48 -1.00 20.69
N PHE A 13 14.80 -1.19 21.96
CA PHE A 13 14.27 -0.33 23.01
C PHE A 13 14.70 1.12 22.78
N GLY A 14 13.77 2.07 22.95
CA GLY A 14 13.96 3.49 22.61
C GLY A 14 13.51 3.85 21.19
N ASP A 15 13.27 2.87 20.32
CA ASP A 15 12.82 3.16 18.95
C ASP A 15 11.42 3.79 18.96
N SER A 16 11.31 4.87 18.20
CA SER A 16 10.02 5.48 17.83
C SER A 16 9.55 4.85 16.53
N VAL A 17 8.35 4.27 16.53
CA VAL A 17 7.82 3.41 15.47
C VAL A 17 6.42 3.84 15.08
N ILE A 18 6.02 3.52 13.85
CA ILE A 18 4.59 3.42 13.47
C ILE A 18 4.19 1.95 13.45
N ILE A 19 2.95 1.64 13.81
CA ILE A 19 2.44 0.27 13.79
C ILE A 19 1.44 0.14 12.66
N HIS A 20 1.84 -0.56 11.60
CA HIS A 20 0.96 -0.93 10.51
C HIS A 20 0.08 -2.10 10.93
N ALA A 21 -1.19 -1.95 10.60
CA ALA A 21 -2.23 -2.92 10.81
C ALA A 21 -2.75 -3.39 9.43
N PRO A 22 -3.35 -4.58 9.37
CA PRO A 22 -3.80 -5.17 8.12
C PRO A 22 -4.90 -4.30 7.51
N VAL A 23 -5.05 -4.35 6.19
CA VAL A 23 -6.24 -3.81 5.54
C VAL A 23 -7.39 -4.71 5.90
N VAL A 24 -8.31 -4.19 6.69
CA VAL A 24 -9.51 -4.94 7.04
C VAL A 24 -10.66 -4.37 6.25
N GLN A 25 -11.22 -5.17 5.34
CA GLN A 25 -12.29 -4.73 4.45
C GLN A 25 -13.49 -4.27 5.28
N PRO A 26 -13.95 -3.00 5.14
CA PRO A 26 -15.21 -2.61 5.72
C PRO A 26 -16.36 -3.40 5.08
N ARG A 27 -17.50 -3.53 5.79
CA ARG A 27 -18.70 -4.28 5.37
C ARG A 27 -19.07 -4.09 3.90
N LYS A 28 -19.76 -5.09 3.32
CA LYS A 28 -20.32 -5.03 1.94
C LYS A 28 -21.03 -3.68 1.71
N GLY A 29 -20.56 -2.92 0.73
CA GLY A 29 -21.11 -1.60 0.35
C GLY A 29 -20.23 -0.40 0.70
N CYS A 30 -19.20 -0.57 1.53
CA CYS A 30 -18.18 0.46 1.74
C CYS A 30 -17.15 0.47 0.60
N PRO A 31 -16.59 1.63 0.22
CA PRO A 31 -15.51 1.70 -0.75
C PRO A 31 -14.34 0.83 -0.30
N LYS A 32 -13.80 0.01 -1.21
CA LYS A 32 -12.61 -0.81 -0.94
C LYS A 32 -11.40 0.13 -0.84
N SER A 33 -11.07 0.64 0.34
CA SER A 33 -9.75 1.23 0.56
C SER A 33 -8.77 0.10 0.82
N SER A 34 -7.87 -0.17 -0.14
CA SER A 34 -6.84 -1.21 -0.05
C SER A 34 -5.63 -0.79 0.78
N PHE A 35 -5.78 0.17 1.69
CA PHE A 35 -4.65 0.82 2.34
C PHE A 35 -4.40 0.27 3.73
N PRO A 36 -3.14 -0.08 4.08
CA PRO A 36 -2.80 -0.59 5.40
C PRO A 36 -3.11 0.47 6.45
N CYS A 37 -3.95 0.14 7.45
CA CYS A 37 -4.24 1.08 8.52
C CYS A 37 -3.01 1.26 9.41
N THR A 38 -2.90 2.39 10.12
CA THR A 38 -1.92 2.55 11.21
C THR A 38 -2.63 2.65 12.54
N LEU A 39 -2.08 2.04 13.58
CA LEU A 39 -2.58 2.30 14.94
C LEU A 39 -2.32 3.76 15.30
N ALA A 40 -3.31 4.42 15.89
CA ALA A 40 -3.21 5.82 16.25
C ALA A 40 -4.02 6.15 17.51
N ALA A 41 -3.54 7.11 18.28
CA ALA A 41 -4.29 7.72 19.36
C ALA A 41 -5.37 8.65 18.82
N THR A 42 -6.61 8.42 19.24
CA THR A 42 -7.78 9.18 18.78
C THR A 42 -8.43 9.90 19.97
N PRO A 43 -8.01 11.13 20.29
CA PRO A 43 -8.64 11.90 21.36
C PRO A 43 -10.07 12.30 21.00
N PRO A 44 -10.98 12.37 21.98
CA PRO A 44 -12.31 12.95 21.79
C PRO A 44 -12.23 14.39 21.27
N ARG A 45 -13.24 14.81 20.50
CA ARG A 45 -13.30 16.15 19.90
C ARG A 45 -13.08 17.30 20.91
N HIS A 46 -13.61 17.15 22.12
CA HIS A 46 -13.52 18.18 23.16
C HIS A 46 -12.13 18.28 23.80
N ASP A 47 -11.35 17.21 23.75
CA ASP A 47 -9.99 17.12 24.31
C ASP A 47 -8.92 17.52 23.29
N LEU A 48 -9.21 17.39 21.99
CA LEU A 48 -8.29 17.78 20.92
C LEU A 48 -7.85 19.24 21.06
N TYR A 49 -8.78 20.17 21.32
CA TYR A 49 -8.45 21.60 21.47
C TYR A 49 -7.53 21.89 22.66
N LYS A 50 -7.46 20.98 23.63
CA LYS A 50 -6.59 21.07 24.80
C LYS A 50 -5.32 20.24 24.66
N ASN A 51 -5.16 19.55 23.53
CA ASN A 51 -4.10 18.56 23.29
C ASN A 51 -4.01 17.49 24.39
N ILE A 52 -5.17 17.10 24.94
CA ILE A 52 -5.25 16.06 25.96
C ILE A 52 -5.47 14.72 25.26
N TYR A 53 -4.56 13.78 25.50
CA TYR A 53 -4.62 12.42 24.97
C TYR A 53 -4.88 11.37 26.07
N LEU A 54 -5.04 11.81 27.32
CA LEU A 54 -5.36 10.92 28.44
C LEU A 54 -6.70 10.21 28.17
N ASP A 55 -6.75 8.91 28.43
CA ASP A 55 -7.90 8.03 28.21
C ASP A 55 -8.38 7.97 26.74
N SER A 56 -7.56 8.47 25.81
CA SER A 56 -7.88 8.40 24.39
C SER A 56 -7.76 6.97 23.88
N PRO A 57 -8.76 6.45 23.16
CA PRO A 57 -8.67 5.14 22.54
C PRO A 57 -7.57 5.09 21.48
N ILE A 58 -7.01 3.90 21.30
CA ILE A 58 -6.24 3.55 20.11
C ILE A 58 -7.22 3.04 19.06
N THR A 59 -7.10 3.53 17.83
CA THR A 59 -7.88 3.10 16.67
C THR A 59 -6.95 2.72 15.52
N ALA A 60 -7.48 2.05 14.52
CA ALA A 60 -6.78 1.79 13.26
C ALA A 60 -7.25 2.81 12.22
N CYS A 61 -6.34 3.71 11.83
CA CYS A 61 -6.62 4.81 10.92
C CYS A 61 -6.15 4.51 9.49
N PRO A 62 -7.02 4.60 8.48
CA PRO A 62 -6.66 4.32 7.09
C PRO A 62 -6.00 5.49 6.36
N HIS A 63 -5.87 6.66 6.99
CA HIS A 63 -5.47 7.90 6.30
C HIS A 63 -4.02 8.36 6.57
N TYR A 64 -3.34 7.79 7.57
CA TYR A 64 -2.03 8.28 8.02
C TYR A 64 -0.95 7.20 7.97
N HIS A 65 -0.42 6.92 6.79
CA HIS A 65 0.68 5.96 6.62
C HIS A 65 2.08 6.54 6.89
N GLN A 66 2.15 7.87 7.03
CA GLN A 66 3.38 8.56 7.41
C GLN A 66 3.41 8.84 8.91
N PRO A 67 4.61 8.95 9.52
CA PRO A 67 4.76 9.36 10.90
C PRO A 67 4.10 10.72 11.17
N VAL A 68 3.13 10.72 12.07
CA VAL A 68 2.45 11.89 12.61
C VAL A 68 2.36 11.74 14.12
N VAL A 69 2.10 12.83 14.85
CA VAL A 69 2.10 12.76 16.33
C VAL A 69 1.23 11.61 16.84
N LYS A 70 0.01 11.43 16.31
CA LYS A 70 -0.96 10.42 16.74
C LYS A 70 -0.55 8.94 16.57
N ASN A 71 0.29 8.60 15.59
CA ASN A 71 0.56 7.21 15.20
C ASN A 71 2.00 6.77 15.48
N VAL A 72 2.78 7.62 16.15
CA VAL A 72 4.14 7.31 16.60
C VAL A 72 4.09 6.85 18.06
N PHE A 73 4.77 5.74 18.32
CA PHE A 73 4.92 5.14 19.63
C PHE A 73 6.38 4.81 19.90
N THR A 74 6.82 4.92 21.14
CA THR A 74 8.16 4.54 21.59
C THR A 74 8.10 3.20 22.31
N ILE A 75 9.01 2.28 21.97
CA ILE A 75 9.17 0.98 22.63
C ILE A 75 10.03 1.18 23.87
N THR A 76 9.48 1.04 25.08
CA THR A 76 10.25 1.24 26.31
C THR A 76 10.42 -0.06 27.10
N PRO A 77 11.63 -0.34 27.62
CA PRO A 77 11.88 -1.57 28.37
C PRO A 77 11.16 -1.51 29.71
N ARG A 78 10.57 -2.64 30.13
CA ARG A 78 9.96 -2.78 31.47
C ARG A 78 10.90 -3.33 32.52
N SER A 79 11.91 -4.07 32.09
CA SER A 79 12.92 -4.65 32.99
C SER A 79 14.14 -3.74 33.04
N SER A 80 14.69 -3.55 34.24
CA SER A 80 15.95 -2.83 34.45
C SER A 80 17.15 -3.52 33.80
N ASN A 81 16.99 -4.76 33.31
CA ASN A 81 18.04 -5.51 32.62
C ASN A 81 18.23 -5.05 31.17
N PHE A 82 17.34 -4.22 30.64
CA PHE A 82 17.43 -3.70 29.29
C PHE A 82 17.61 -2.18 29.33
N GLU A 83 18.55 -1.69 28.55
CA GLU A 83 18.81 -0.26 28.36
C GLU A 83 18.23 0.21 27.01
N GLU A 84 17.99 1.50 26.87
CA GLU A 84 17.70 2.09 25.54
C GLU A 84 18.82 1.75 24.56
N GLY A 85 18.44 1.42 23.32
CA GLY A 85 19.34 0.90 22.29
C GLY A 85 19.59 -0.61 22.36
N SER A 86 19.08 -1.33 23.36
CA SER A 86 19.15 -2.80 23.38
C SER A 86 18.19 -3.40 22.34
N ILE A 87 18.58 -4.48 21.67
CA ILE A 87 17.75 -5.19 20.69
C ILE A 87 16.49 -5.73 21.39
N LEU A 88 15.33 -5.52 20.78
CA LEU A 88 14.07 -6.12 21.19
C LEU A 88 13.95 -7.53 20.61
N CYS A 89 13.79 -8.54 21.48
CA CYS A 89 13.57 -9.91 21.08
C CYS A 89 12.11 -10.35 21.24
N TYR A 90 11.71 -11.39 20.50
CA TYR A 90 10.42 -12.04 20.71
C TYR A 90 10.30 -12.57 22.14
N GLY A 91 9.13 -12.35 22.74
CA GLY A 91 8.87 -12.73 24.12
C GLY A 91 9.22 -11.67 25.17
N ASP A 92 10.07 -10.68 24.83
CA ASP A 92 10.40 -9.58 25.73
C ASP A 92 9.18 -8.74 26.08
N SER A 93 9.13 -8.31 27.34
CA SER A 93 8.05 -7.48 27.87
C SER A 93 8.44 -6.01 27.85
N PHE A 94 7.59 -5.18 27.24
CA PHE A 94 7.85 -3.77 27.01
C PHE A 94 6.57 -2.94 27.19
N ASP A 95 6.74 -1.63 27.33
CA ASP A 95 5.65 -0.66 27.30
C ASP A 95 5.65 0.03 25.92
N LEU A 96 4.46 0.27 25.38
CA LEU A 96 4.28 1.17 24.23
C LEU A 96 3.89 2.54 24.75
N VAL A 97 4.69 3.55 24.42
CA VAL A 97 4.51 4.91 24.93
C VAL A 97 4.18 5.85 23.78
N HIS A 98 3.08 6.58 23.90
CA HIS A 98 2.75 7.70 23.04
C HIS A 98 3.17 9.00 23.72
N VAL A 99 3.92 9.85 23.02
CA VAL A 99 4.28 11.19 23.52
C VAL A 99 3.26 12.19 22.96
N ALA A 100 2.40 12.69 23.83
CA ALA A 100 1.40 13.68 23.47
C ALA A 100 2.06 15.03 23.09
N VAL A 101 1.30 15.91 22.43
CA VAL A 101 1.79 17.22 21.96
C VAL A 101 2.33 18.09 23.11
N ASN A 102 1.80 17.92 24.32
CA ASN A 102 2.25 18.61 25.53
C ASN A 102 3.52 17.99 26.17
N GLY A 103 4.13 16.97 25.54
CA GLY A 103 5.29 16.23 26.05
C GLY A 103 4.97 15.16 27.09
N GLU A 104 3.69 14.96 27.43
CA GLU A 104 3.29 13.92 28.38
C GLU A 104 3.44 12.53 27.75
N GLN A 105 4.09 11.63 28.48
CA GLN A 105 4.23 10.23 28.10
C GLN A 105 3.00 9.45 28.57
N LEU A 106 2.32 8.80 27.63
CA LEU A 106 1.12 8.02 27.89
C LEU A 106 1.33 6.58 27.43
N TYR A 107 0.98 5.63 28.28
CA TYR A 107 1.17 4.20 28.10
C TYR A 107 -0.05 3.58 27.42
N VAL A 108 0.18 2.89 26.30
CA VAL A 108 -0.84 2.07 25.65
C VAL A 108 -1.22 0.94 26.61
N THR A 109 -2.48 0.94 27.02
CA THR A 109 -2.99 0.10 28.10
C THR A 109 -4.29 -0.55 27.67
N SER A 110 -4.50 -1.80 28.07
CA SER A 110 -5.78 -2.48 27.89
C SER A 110 -6.28 -3.04 29.23
N PRO A 111 -7.13 -2.31 29.96
CA PRO A 111 -7.67 -2.80 31.23
C PRO A 111 -8.48 -4.09 31.00
N VAL A 112 -8.39 -5.08 31.89
CA VAL A 112 -9.22 -6.30 31.76
C VAL A 112 -10.69 -5.92 31.87
N GLY A 113 -11.50 -6.46 30.93
CA GLY A 113 -12.87 -6.05 30.68
C GLY A 113 -13.72 -5.94 31.94
N SER A 114 -14.07 -4.70 32.28
CA SER A 114 -15.17 -4.38 33.18
C SER A 114 -16.24 -3.67 32.35
N ALA A 115 -17.49 -3.59 32.83
CA ALA A 115 -18.53 -2.84 32.09
C ALA A 115 -18.15 -1.37 31.83
N LEU A 116 -17.20 -0.84 32.60
CA LEU A 116 -16.62 0.50 32.48
C LEU A 116 -15.47 0.59 31.45
N HIS A 117 -14.84 -0.55 31.11
CA HIS A 117 -13.67 -0.62 30.23
C HIS A 117 -13.94 -1.58 29.08
N SER A 118 -14.70 -1.09 28.10
CA SER A 118 -15.05 -1.85 26.92
C SER A 118 -15.10 -0.93 25.71
N ALA A 119 -14.60 -1.44 24.60
CA ALA A 119 -14.65 -0.80 23.31
C ALA A 119 -16.12 -0.47 22.98
N ARG A 120 -16.35 0.72 22.42
CA ARG A 120 -17.68 1.35 22.35
C ARG A 120 -18.66 0.48 21.56
N GLU A 121 -18.22 -0.06 20.43
CA GLU A 121 -19.08 -0.76 19.49
C GLU A 121 -19.01 -2.28 19.68
N SER A 122 -17.80 -2.85 19.64
CA SER A 122 -17.59 -4.30 19.77
C SER A 122 -17.80 -4.84 21.19
N ARG A 123 -17.80 -3.96 22.20
CA ARG A 123 -17.87 -4.31 23.64
C ARG A 123 -16.73 -5.21 24.12
N ARG A 124 -15.64 -5.27 23.36
CA ARG A 124 -14.42 -6.02 23.70
C ARG A 124 -13.49 -5.22 24.61
N GLN A 125 -12.40 -5.84 25.03
CA GLN A 125 -11.40 -5.16 25.85
C GLN A 125 -10.79 -4.00 25.05
N GLU A 126 -11.02 -2.77 25.49
CA GLU A 126 -10.52 -1.58 24.79
C GLU A 126 -9.00 -1.42 24.92
N VAL A 127 -8.41 -0.68 23.99
CA VAL A 127 -7.02 -0.23 24.04
C VAL A 127 -7.03 1.30 24.09
N LEU A 128 -6.37 1.87 25.09
CA LEU A 128 -6.39 3.31 25.35
C LEU A 128 -5.07 3.79 25.96
N LEU A 129 -4.93 5.11 26.05
CA LEU A 129 -3.77 5.76 26.66
C LEU A 129 -3.99 6.05 28.15
N LYS A 130 -3.06 5.64 29.02
CA LYS A 130 -3.04 5.98 30.45
C LYS A 130 -1.75 6.70 30.84
N LYS A 131 -1.79 7.52 31.89
CA LYS A 131 -0.62 8.25 32.41
C LYS A 131 0.45 7.37 33.06
N SER A 132 0.06 6.19 33.54
CA SER A 132 0.93 5.32 34.34
C SER A 132 1.09 3.95 33.71
N SER A 133 2.33 3.45 33.70
CA SER A 133 2.62 2.04 33.41
C SER A 133 1.95 1.13 34.44
N SER A 134 1.42 0.00 34.00
CA SER A 134 0.80 -1.02 34.85
C SER A 134 0.97 -2.41 34.25
N ALA A 135 0.52 -3.47 34.94
CA ALA A 135 0.51 -4.81 34.35
C ALA A 135 -0.33 -4.88 33.05
N HIS A 136 -1.30 -3.99 32.89
CA HIS A 136 -2.16 -3.90 31.71
C HIS A 136 -1.56 -3.11 30.54
N SER A 137 -0.44 -2.40 30.76
CA SER A 137 0.32 -1.73 29.70
C SER A 137 1.49 -2.56 29.19
N ALA A 138 1.74 -3.73 29.79
CA ALA A 138 2.80 -4.63 29.37
C ALA A 138 2.41 -5.38 28.08
N TRP A 139 3.23 -5.23 27.06
CA TRP A 139 3.11 -5.88 25.76
C TRP A 139 4.30 -6.76 25.47
N ARG A 140 4.14 -7.67 24.52
CA ARG A 140 5.20 -8.50 23.98
C ARG A 140 4.93 -8.82 22.52
N LEU A 141 5.99 -9.04 21.76
CA LEU A 141 5.89 -9.43 20.35
C LEU A 141 5.95 -10.95 20.22
N GLN A 142 5.15 -11.49 19.32
CA GLN A 142 5.17 -12.90 18.95
C GLN A 142 5.12 -13.07 17.43
N PRO A 143 5.68 -14.17 16.89
CA PRO A 143 5.40 -14.54 15.51
C PRO A 143 3.90 -14.72 15.28
N TYR A 144 3.42 -14.21 14.14
CA TYR A 144 2.02 -14.36 13.75
C TYR A 144 1.64 -15.83 13.46
N ASP A 145 2.64 -16.67 13.18
CA ASP A 145 2.46 -18.10 13.04
C ASP A 145 2.72 -18.85 14.36
N PRO A 146 1.70 -19.50 14.95
CA PRO A 146 1.88 -20.28 16.18
C PRO A 146 2.97 -21.34 16.09
N THR A 147 3.23 -21.90 14.90
CA THR A 147 4.28 -22.91 14.71
C THR A 147 5.69 -22.34 14.88
N LEU A 148 5.86 -21.04 14.63
CA LEU A 148 7.13 -20.33 14.71
C LEU A 148 7.41 -19.75 16.10
N ARG A 149 6.44 -19.77 17.02
CA ARG A 149 6.60 -19.14 18.34
C ARG A 149 7.72 -19.74 19.18
N LEU A 150 7.89 -21.07 19.16
CA LEU A 150 8.95 -21.72 19.93
C LEU A 150 10.33 -21.53 19.28
N PRO A 151 10.52 -21.71 17.96
CA PRO A 151 11.82 -21.45 17.32
C PRO A 151 12.29 -19.99 17.40
N PHE A 152 11.37 -19.03 17.41
CA PHE A 152 11.71 -17.60 17.45
C PHE A 152 11.78 -17.02 18.86
N ASP A 153 11.52 -17.81 19.91
CA ASP A 153 11.59 -17.32 21.29
C ASP A 153 12.99 -16.78 21.60
N GLY A 154 13.06 -15.53 22.09
CA GLY A 154 14.33 -14.84 22.35
C GLY A 154 15.12 -14.39 21.11
N GLN A 155 14.61 -14.60 19.89
CA GLN A 155 15.26 -14.10 18.67
C GLN A 155 14.98 -12.60 18.45
N PRO A 156 15.90 -11.84 17.84
CA PRO A 156 15.67 -10.45 17.46
C PRO A 156 14.44 -10.25 16.58
N VAL A 157 13.75 -9.12 16.75
CA VAL A 157 12.61 -8.76 15.92
C VAL A 157 13.05 -7.81 14.79
N GLU A 158 12.85 -8.24 13.55
CA GLU A 158 13.12 -7.44 12.35
C GLU A 158 12.05 -6.35 12.14
N VAL A 159 12.47 -5.18 11.70
CA VAL A 159 11.58 -4.09 11.28
C VAL A 159 10.71 -4.57 10.11
N GLY A 160 9.40 -4.31 10.18
CA GLY A 160 8.45 -4.70 9.13
C GLY A 160 8.06 -6.18 9.11
N SER A 161 8.61 -7.00 10.01
CA SER A 161 8.19 -8.39 10.15
C SER A 161 6.70 -8.48 10.57
N ARG A 162 6.04 -9.54 10.10
CA ARG A 162 4.64 -9.82 10.45
C ARG A 162 4.57 -10.46 11.83
N ILE A 163 3.91 -9.79 12.76
CA ILE A 163 3.92 -10.18 14.17
C ILE A 163 2.54 -10.03 14.81
N GLN A 164 2.39 -10.57 16.01
CA GLN A 164 1.30 -10.27 16.92
C GLN A 164 1.81 -9.42 18.07
N LEU A 165 1.12 -8.31 18.34
CA LEU A 165 1.28 -7.54 19.57
C LEU A 165 0.34 -8.15 20.62
N VAL A 166 0.90 -8.73 21.68
CA VAL A 166 0.14 -9.49 22.68
C VAL A 166 0.24 -8.80 24.02
N GLN A 167 -0.90 -8.64 24.70
CA GLN A 167 -0.89 -8.15 26.07
C GLN A 167 -0.31 -9.22 26.98
N SER A 168 0.75 -8.89 27.72
CA SER A 168 1.48 -9.85 28.55
C SER A 168 0.61 -10.49 29.64
N MET A 169 -0.33 -9.73 30.22
CA MET A 169 -1.18 -10.20 31.32
C MET A 169 -2.29 -11.18 30.87
N THR A 170 -2.97 -10.90 29.75
CA THR A 170 -4.09 -11.74 29.26
C THR A 170 -3.64 -12.76 28.21
N ASN A 171 -2.42 -12.60 27.68
CA ASN A 171 -1.89 -13.36 26.56
C ASN A 171 -2.82 -13.31 25.32
N GLN A 172 -3.55 -12.20 25.16
CA GLN A 172 -4.45 -11.96 24.03
C GLN A 172 -3.84 -10.93 23.08
N PRO A 173 -3.99 -11.14 21.76
CA PRO A 173 -3.45 -10.21 20.77
C PRO A 173 -4.30 -8.93 20.69
N VAL A 174 -3.66 -7.86 20.25
CA VAL A 174 -4.33 -6.69 19.69
C VAL A 174 -4.97 -7.08 18.36
N VAL A 175 -6.16 -6.55 18.14
CA VAL A 175 -7.03 -6.87 17.02
C VAL A 175 -7.59 -5.57 16.44
N VAL A 176 -7.57 -5.46 15.12
CA VAL A 176 -8.38 -4.47 14.40
C VAL A 176 -9.76 -5.05 14.10
N GLU A 177 -10.80 -4.41 14.61
CA GLU A 177 -12.16 -4.91 14.47
C GLU A 177 -12.74 -4.61 13.08
N GLU A 178 -12.99 -5.66 12.29
CA GLU A 178 -13.40 -5.53 10.89
C GLU A 178 -14.76 -4.87 10.71
N GLU A 179 -15.69 -5.23 11.59
CA GLU A 179 -17.08 -4.81 11.50
C GLU A 179 -17.40 -3.53 12.27
N PHE A 180 -16.45 -3.06 13.09
CA PHE A 180 -16.67 -2.00 14.05
C PHE A 180 -15.83 -0.78 13.70
N THR A 181 -16.47 0.16 13.01
CA THR A 181 -15.89 1.48 12.70
C THR A 181 -16.49 2.56 13.58
N THR A 182 -15.69 3.54 13.96
CA THR A 182 -16.13 4.73 14.68
C THR A 182 -15.87 5.98 13.84
N ASN A 183 -16.84 6.90 13.83
CA ASN A 183 -16.65 8.22 13.25
C ASN A 183 -15.91 9.09 14.27
N THR A 184 -14.73 9.52 13.89
CA THR A 184 -13.87 10.40 14.70
C THR A 184 -13.73 11.73 13.97
N ILE A 185 -13.09 12.69 14.62
CA ILE A 185 -12.82 13.99 14.00
C ILE A 185 -11.84 13.90 12.83
N PHE A 186 -11.19 12.75 12.65
CA PHE A 186 -10.22 12.48 11.61
C PHE A 186 -10.78 11.63 10.46
N GLY A 187 -12.08 11.29 10.53
CA GLY A 187 -12.74 10.42 9.57
C GLY A 187 -13.22 9.12 10.20
N GLN A 188 -13.48 8.13 9.35
CA GLN A 188 -13.93 6.82 9.78
C GLN A 188 -12.69 5.96 10.13
N GLU A 189 -12.56 5.60 11.41
CA GLU A 189 -11.46 4.77 11.93
C GLU A 189 -12.01 3.43 12.42
N GLN A 190 -11.20 2.37 12.38
CA GLN A 190 -11.58 1.06 12.90
C GLN A 190 -11.27 0.94 14.39
N GLU A 191 -12.17 0.28 15.12
CA GLU A 191 -11.98 0.01 16.53
C GLU A 191 -10.83 -0.99 16.72
N VAL A 192 -10.03 -0.78 17.77
CA VAL A 192 -8.94 -1.68 18.14
C VAL A 192 -9.25 -2.24 19.52
N SER A 193 -9.10 -3.55 19.66
CA SER A 193 -9.40 -4.27 20.89
C SER A 193 -8.29 -5.25 21.25
N VAL A 194 -8.34 -5.79 22.47
CA VAL A 194 -7.60 -7.00 22.85
C VAL A 194 -8.60 -8.16 22.94
N GLY A 195 -8.24 -9.30 22.34
CA GLY A 195 -9.02 -10.50 22.55
C GLY A 195 -8.76 -11.66 21.61
N VAL A 196 -9.52 -12.73 21.84
CA VAL A 196 -9.43 -13.95 21.03
C VAL A 196 -9.90 -13.70 19.60
N VAL A 197 -9.06 -14.07 18.64
CA VAL A 197 -9.39 -14.15 17.22
C VAL A 197 -10.49 -15.23 17.04
N ASN A 198 -11.65 -14.86 16.48
CA ASN A 198 -12.80 -15.76 16.34
C ASN A 198 -13.48 -15.57 14.96
N ARG A 199 -14.69 -16.12 14.74
CA ARG A 199 -15.35 -15.94 13.43
C ARG A 199 -15.65 -14.49 13.04
N ALA A 200 -15.87 -13.61 14.02
CA ALA A 200 -16.10 -12.17 13.79
C ALA A 200 -14.79 -11.37 13.66
N THR A 201 -13.64 -12.00 13.94
CA THR A 201 -12.32 -11.38 13.90
C THR A 201 -11.35 -12.32 13.22
N THR A 202 -11.02 -12.06 11.95
CA THR A 202 -10.12 -12.97 11.23
C THR A 202 -8.72 -12.99 11.84
N ARG A 203 -7.95 -14.06 11.63
CA ARG A 203 -6.55 -14.12 12.08
C ARG A 203 -5.72 -12.99 11.47
N ALA A 204 -6.06 -12.57 10.25
CA ALA A 204 -5.41 -11.46 9.58
C ALA A 204 -5.51 -10.16 10.40
N ALA A 205 -6.64 -9.88 11.04
CA ALA A 205 -6.89 -8.70 11.87
C ALA A 205 -5.94 -8.51 13.06
N SER A 206 -5.20 -9.55 13.46
CA SER A 206 -4.21 -9.50 14.55
C SER A 206 -2.75 -9.40 14.06
N ILE A 207 -2.53 -9.39 12.74
CA ILE A 207 -1.18 -9.35 12.16
C ILE A 207 -0.77 -7.90 11.97
N LEU A 208 0.22 -7.48 12.74
CA LEU A 208 0.77 -6.13 12.72
C LEU A 208 2.20 -6.14 12.18
N ALA A 209 2.71 -4.96 11.84
CA ALA A 209 4.11 -4.75 11.51
C ALA A 209 4.58 -3.42 12.12
N PHE A 210 5.73 -3.46 12.78
CA PHE A 210 6.35 -2.28 13.38
C PHE A 210 7.32 -1.70 12.37
N LEU A 211 7.15 -0.43 12.02
CA LEU A 211 7.98 0.24 11.03
C LEU A 211 8.74 1.40 11.66
N THR A 212 10.00 1.50 11.27
CA THR A 212 10.91 2.60 11.54
C THR A 212 11.47 3.08 10.20
N TRP A 213 12.21 4.19 10.18
CA TRP A 213 12.99 4.52 9.00
C TRP A 213 14.16 3.54 8.94
N THR A 214 14.19 2.63 7.97
CA THR A 214 15.45 1.92 7.70
C THR A 214 16.33 2.84 6.87
N ARG A 215 17.56 3.10 7.30
CA ARG A 215 18.58 3.58 6.36
C ARG A 215 18.76 2.43 5.39
N ARG A 216 18.27 2.56 4.16
CA ARG A 216 18.80 1.75 3.06
C ARG A 216 20.29 2.03 3.03
N THR A 217 21.12 1.15 3.60
CA THR A 217 22.41 0.94 3.00
C THR A 217 22.10 0.45 1.59
N PRO A 218 22.64 1.08 0.54
CA PRO A 218 22.53 0.52 -0.80
C PRO A 218 23.25 -0.83 -0.77
N GLU A 219 22.49 -1.89 -0.49
CA GLU A 219 22.94 -3.24 -0.77
C GLU A 219 22.90 -3.38 -2.30
N LYS A 220 24.02 -3.86 -2.84
CA LYS A 220 24.39 -4.11 -4.25
C LYS A 220 23.35 -4.82 -5.17
N LYS A 221 22.10 -5.01 -4.74
CA LYS A 221 21.05 -5.66 -5.54
C LYS A 221 20.38 -4.74 -6.54
N GLU A 222 20.38 -3.42 -6.34
CA GLU A 222 19.77 -2.48 -7.28
C GLU A 222 20.56 -2.40 -8.61
N GLU A 223 21.91 -2.53 -8.58
CA GLU A 223 22.74 -2.58 -9.80
C GLU A 223 22.43 -3.81 -10.66
N GLU A 224 22.31 -5.02 -10.08
CA GLU A 224 21.97 -6.22 -10.86
C GLU A 224 20.55 -6.14 -11.46
N THR A 225 19.59 -5.54 -10.76
CA THR A 225 18.23 -5.41 -11.30
C THR A 225 18.09 -4.31 -12.35
N GLU A 226 18.83 -3.20 -12.23
CA GLU A 226 18.86 -2.16 -13.25
C GLU A 226 19.60 -2.65 -14.51
N GLU A 227 20.70 -3.39 -14.35
CA GLU A 227 21.45 -3.98 -15.47
C GLU A 227 20.62 -5.03 -16.23
N ILE A 228 19.87 -5.88 -15.51
CA ILE A 228 18.93 -6.85 -16.14
C ILE A 228 17.77 -6.13 -16.84
N LEU A 229 17.23 -5.06 -16.25
CA LEU A 229 16.14 -4.28 -16.86
C LEU A 229 16.62 -3.50 -18.09
N GLU A 230 17.84 -2.97 -18.08
CA GLU A 230 18.44 -2.30 -19.24
C GLU A 230 18.72 -3.28 -20.38
N GLU A 231 19.26 -4.47 -20.10
CA GLU A 231 19.47 -5.50 -21.13
C GLU A 231 18.15 -5.96 -21.79
N ASP A 232 17.09 -6.16 -21.00
CA ASP A 232 15.77 -6.53 -21.51
C ASP A 232 15.13 -5.44 -22.39
N VAL A 233 15.37 -4.16 -22.06
CA VAL A 233 14.88 -3.02 -22.86
C VAL A 233 15.65 -2.92 -24.17
N VAL A 234 16.97 -3.02 -24.14
CA VAL A 234 17.84 -2.97 -25.33
C VAL A 234 17.51 -4.14 -26.28
N GLN A 235 17.27 -5.33 -25.74
CA GLN A 235 16.92 -6.49 -26.55
C GLN A 235 15.55 -6.33 -27.23
N LYS A 236 14.54 -5.79 -26.52
CA LYS A 236 13.23 -5.48 -27.10
C LYS A 236 13.29 -4.40 -28.17
N GLU A 237 14.10 -3.35 -27.98
CA GLU A 237 14.30 -2.33 -29.01
C GLU A 237 14.91 -2.92 -30.29
N ARG A 238 15.87 -3.84 -30.14
CA ARG A 238 16.47 -4.55 -31.29
C ARG A 238 15.45 -5.39 -32.06
N GLU A 239 14.62 -6.16 -31.35
CA GLU A 239 13.55 -6.96 -31.97
C GLU A 239 12.52 -6.09 -32.71
N ILE A 240 12.20 -4.91 -32.17
CA ILE A 240 11.30 -3.96 -32.83
C ILE A 240 11.96 -3.39 -34.09
N GLN A 241 13.24 -3.04 -34.05
CA GLN A 241 13.96 -2.55 -35.22
C GLN A 241 14.05 -3.60 -36.33
N GLU A 242 14.31 -4.86 -36.00
CA GLU A 242 14.35 -5.96 -36.99
C GLU A 242 12.99 -6.16 -37.66
N LYS A 243 11.89 -6.13 -36.91
CA LYS A 243 10.53 -6.22 -37.48
C LYS A 243 10.20 -5.05 -38.41
N ILE A 244 10.62 -3.84 -38.07
CA ILE A 244 10.39 -2.66 -38.92
C ILE A 244 11.16 -2.81 -40.24
N VAL A 245 12.40 -3.31 -40.19
CA VAL A 245 13.20 -3.54 -41.40
C VAL A 245 12.55 -4.59 -42.29
N GLU A 246 12.09 -5.70 -41.71
CA GLU A 246 11.41 -6.78 -42.44
C GLU A 246 10.13 -6.28 -43.12
N GLU A 247 9.31 -5.48 -42.43
CA GLU A 247 8.08 -4.89 -42.99
C GLU A 247 8.38 -3.90 -44.14
N ILE A 248 9.48 -3.15 -44.05
CA ILE A 248 9.92 -2.25 -45.13
C ILE A 248 10.38 -3.04 -46.36
N GLU A 249 11.11 -4.14 -46.17
CA GLU A 249 11.54 -4.99 -47.29
C GLU A 249 10.37 -5.70 -47.97
N GLU A 250 9.38 -6.15 -47.20
CA GLU A 250 8.15 -6.74 -47.75
C GLU A 250 7.37 -5.73 -48.59
N LYS A 251 7.16 -4.51 -48.07
CA LYS A 251 6.48 -3.44 -48.83
C LYS A 251 7.22 -3.06 -50.11
N LYS A 252 8.55 -3.08 -50.11
CA LYS A 252 9.34 -2.84 -51.32
C LYS A 252 9.15 -3.94 -52.36
N ARG A 253 9.11 -5.21 -51.96
CA ARG A 253 8.83 -6.33 -52.88
C ARG A 253 7.42 -6.22 -53.46
N GLU A 254 6.43 -5.88 -52.63
CA GLU A 254 5.06 -5.65 -53.12
C GLU A 254 4.99 -4.50 -54.11
N GLU A 255 5.71 -3.40 -53.87
CA GLU A 255 5.76 -2.25 -54.77
C GLU A 255 6.45 -2.59 -56.10
N GLU A 256 7.57 -3.33 -56.07
CA GLU A 256 8.25 -3.83 -57.28
C GLU A 256 7.32 -4.74 -58.11
N THR A 257 6.60 -5.67 -57.47
CA THR A 257 5.63 -6.52 -58.19
C THR A 257 4.48 -5.72 -58.80
N ARG A 258 4.02 -4.65 -58.12
CA ARG A 258 2.95 -3.79 -58.64
C ARG A 258 3.43 -2.94 -59.83
N GLU A 259 4.69 -2.50 -59.81
CA GLU A 259 5.29 -1.80 -60.94
C GLU A 259 5.46 -2.72 -62.16
N GLU A 260 5.89 -3.97 -61.96
CA GLU A 260 5.98 -4.97 -63.04
C GLU A 260 4.60 -5.26 -63.66
N GLU A 261 3.56 -5.47 -62.85
CA GLU A 261 2.18 -5.67 -63.33
C GLU A 261 1.65 -4.44 -64.10
N ASN A 262 2.01 -3.23 -63.67
CA ASN A 262 1.57 -2.00 -64.33
C ASN A 262 2.28 -1.80 -65.70
N VAL A 263 3.57 -2.16 -65.80
CA VAL A 263 4.31 -2.15 -67.07
C VAL A 263 3.74 -3.19 -68.04
N GLU A 264 3.37 -4.38 -67.56
CA GLU A 264 2.74 -5.42 -68.38
C GLU A 264 1.32 -5.03 -68.82
N GLY A 265 0.56 -4.36 -67.95
CA GLY A 265 -0.75 -3.76 -68.29
C GLY A 265 -0.66 -2.69 -69.39
N ILE A 266 0.34 -1.82 -69.34
CA ILE A 266 0.58 -0.81 -70.40
C ILE A 266 0.98 -1.47 -71.72
N ARG A 267 1.76 -2.57 -71.68
CA ARG A 267 2.17 -3.31 -72.88
C ARG A 267 0.98 -3.96 -73.59
N LEU A 268 0.01 -4.50 -72.84
CA LEU A 268 -1.23 -5.08 -73.39
C LEU A 268 -2.19 -4.03 -73.99
N VAL A 269 -2.12 -2.77 -73.56
CA VAL A 269 -2.90 -1.67 -74.16
C VAL A 269 -2.29 -1.21 -75.48
N LEU A 270 -0.95 -1.22 -75.61
CA LEU A 270 -0.27 -0.86 -76.86
C LEU A 270 -0.46 -1.91 -77.97
N ASP A 271 -0.52 -3.20 -77.63
CA ASP A 271 -0.78 -4.28 -78.60
C ASP A 271 -2.25 -4.37 -79.07
N ASN A 272 -3.18 -3.61 -78.47
CA ASN A 272 -4.61 -3.56 -78.85
C ASN A 272 -5.04 -2.22 -79.46
N SER A 273 -4.11 -1.37 -79.88
CA SER A 273 -4.41 -0.05 -80.48
C SER A 273 -4.31 -0.01 -82.01
N ASP A 274 -4.38 -1.17 -82.66
CA ASP A 274 -4.38 -1.31 -84.13
C ASP A 274 -5.76 -1.78 -84.66
N GLU A 275 -6.83 -1.12 -84.22
CA GLU A 275 -8.12 -1.15 -84.93
C GLU A 275 -8.67 0.28 -85.04
N SER A 276 -8.39 0.91 -86.18
CA SER A 276 -9.20 2.04 -86.68
C SER A 276 -10.59 1.54 -87.04
N PRO A 277 -11.65 2.30 -86.75
CA PRO A 277 -12.43 2.77 -87.88
C PRO A 277 -13.05 4.17 -87.73
N SER A 278 -12.97 4.88 -88.86
CA SER A 278 -14.00 5.71 -89.49
C SER A 278 -14.67 6.87 -88.74
N ASP A 279 -14.53 8.04 -89.35
CA ASP A 279 -15.41 9.21 -89.33
C ASP A 279 -16.90 8.91 -89.12
N GLU A 280 -17.54 9.58 -88.15
CA GLU A 280 -18.88 10.15 -88.36
C GLU A 280 -19.22 11.29 -87.37
N LYS A 281 -19.42 12.49 -87.93
CA LYS A 281 -20.44 13.53 -87.66
C LYS A 281 -20.71 14.02 -86.23
N LEU A 282 -20.45 15.33 -86.07
CA LEU A 282 -21.41 16.38 -85.66
C LEU A 282 -22.58 15.97 -84.76
N ASN A 283 -22.62 16.50 -83.53
CA ASN A 283 -23.72 17.36 -83.10
C ASN A 283 -23.42 18.18 -81.82
N HIS A 284 -24.12 19.29 -81.78
CA HIS A 284 -24.17 20.39 -80.83
C HIS A 284 -24.91 20.04 -79.53
N GLU A 285 -24.87 20.98 -78.57
CA GLU A 285 -25.65 21.17 -77.32
C GLU A 285 -24.84 20.82 -76.06
N ASP A 286 -24.38 21.76 -75.23
CA ASP A 286 -25.03 22.86 -74.48
C ASP A 286 -25.79 22.41 -73.22
N ASN A 287 -25.69 23.25 -72.18
CA ASN A 287 -26.13 23.12 -70.78
C ASN A 287 -25.22 22.29 -69.87
N GLY A 288 -24.82 22.73 -68.68
CA GLY A 288 -25.28 23.86 -67.87
C GLY A 288 -25.13 23.49 -66.40
N ASN A 289 -24.63 24.44 -65.62
CA ASN A 289 -24.83 24.66 -64.17
C ASN A 289 -25.31 23.51 -63.27
N ASN A 290 -24.64 23.33 -62.13
CA ASN A 290 -25.11 23.98 -60.90
C ASN A 290 -24.15 23.78 -59.73
N ASP A 291 -23.85 24.91 -59.10
CA ASP A 291 -23.44 25.07 -57.71
C ASP A 291 -24.52 24.53 -56.75
N HIS A 292 -24.09 23.98 -55.61
CA HIS A 292 -24.84 24.18 -54.37
C HIS A 292 -23.92 24.16 -53.14
N ASP A 293 -23.87 25.33 -52.53
CA ASP A 293 -23.41 25.69 -51.19
C ASP A 293 -24.25 25.05 -50.06
N GLY A 294 -23.74 25.19 -48.83
CA GLY A 294 -24.52 25.21 -47.58
C GLY A 294 -23.84 24.42 -46.46
N GLU A 295 -23.06 25.06 -45.58
CA GLU A 295 -23.48 25.69 -44.29
C GLU A 295 -24.17 24.70 -43.34
N ALA A 296 -23.52 24.29 -42.24
CA ALA A 296 -23.43 24.97 -40.94
C ALA A 296 -24.69 24.81 -40.07
N GLU A 297 -24.56 24.02 -39.00
CA GLU A 297 -24.96 24.33 -37.61
C GLU A 297 -24.27 23.35 -36.66
#